data_AF-A0A9P1ALK0-F1
#
_entry.id   AF-A0A9P1ALK0-F1
#
_cell.length_a   1.000
_cell.length_b   1.000
_cell.length_c   1.000
_cell.angle_alpha   90.00
_cell.angle_beta   90.00
_cell.angle_gamma   90.00
#
_symmetry.space_group_name_H-M   'P 1'
#
loop_
_entity.id
_entity.type
_entity.pdbx_description
1 polymer ?
#
loop_
_entity_poly.entity_id
_entity_poly.type
_entity_poly.pdbx_seq_one_letter_code
_entity_poly.pdbx_strand_id
1 'polypeptide(L)'
;MSRTLCVLLAFLALATISDACFASGICGGGCMPPPPPVCSGGCGGGYSCGSYGCYRARARGSKTLAFKKDTEMTPDERFQRCCEERNLPDSCLSKCSFRSYTKSALQAMYFKQDSCPMQAAADIQFCAAQGRDHTACCVRNSVGTTLAGNKCFTFCDQRPGNVTQLDLSYLACYDRFENMKACFYQKASEVSSPHVSFNNDEELERNEEFAVAEPAFRAPPRAHTLPENPLLSVQQFLATTFGQ
;
A
#
# COMPACT_ATOMS: atom_id res chain seq x y z
N MET A 1 71.34 1.60 17.36
CA MET A 1 70.56 2.87 17.26
C MET A 1 70.13 3.18 15.83
N SER A 2 71.01 3.09 14.81
CA SER A 2 70.64 3.39 13.41
C SER A 2 69.54 2.47 12.82
N ARG A 3 69.61 1.15 13.05
CA ARG A 3 68.62 0.20 12.50
C ARG A 3 67.21 0.36 13.10
N THR A 4 67.12 0.60 14.40
CA THR A 4 65.84 0.84 15.11
C THR A 4 65.21 2.17 14.70
N LEU A 5 66.02 3.20 14.45
CA LEU A 5 65.55 4.50 13.96
C LEU A 5 65.01 4.41 12.53
N CYS A 6 65.66 3.64 11.65
CA CYS A 6 65.15 3.38 10.30
C CYS A 6 63.82 2.61 10.29
N VAL A 7 63.65 1.63 11.19
CA VAL A 7 62.39 0.89 11.30
C VAL A 7 61.26 1.78 11.80
N LEU A 8 61.51 2.63 12.81
CA LEU A 8 60.52 3.59 13.31
C LEU A 8 60.12 4.63 12.26
N LEU A 9 61.09 5.15 11.49
CA LEU A 9 60.80 6.08 10.39
C LEU A 9 60.01 5.42 9.26
N ALA A 10 60.28 4.15 8.96
CA ALA A 10 59.51 3.39 7.97
C ALA A 10 58.07 3.11 8.43
N PHE A 11 57.86 2.78 9.70
CA PHE A 11 56.52 2.61 10.27
C PHE A 11 55.72 3.91 10.32
N LEU A 12 56.36 5.03 10.66
CA LEU A 12 55.74 6.35 10.63
C LEU A 12 55.38 6.78 9.20
N ALA A 13 56.22 6.45 8.20
CA ALA A 13 55.92 6.70 6.79
C ALA A 13 54.75 5.84 6.27
N LEU A 14 54.62 4.58 6.71
CA LEU A 14 53.47 3.73 6.35
C LEU A 14 52.15 4.22 6.98
N ALA A 15 52.21 4.77 8.20
CA ALA A 15 51.05 5.35 8.86
C ALA A 15 50.52 6.59 8.11
N THR A 16 51.40 7.49 7.64
CA THR A 16 50.99 8.70 6.92
C THR A 16 50.44 8.42 5.52
N ILE A 17 50.91 7.35 4.86
CA ILE A 17 50.34 6.90 3.57
C ILE A 17 48.91 6.38 3.77
N SER A 18 48.62 5.76 4.92
CA SER A 18 47.28 5.26 5.25
C SER A 18 46.26 6.40 5.40
N ASP A 19 46.66 7.52 6.02
CA ASP A 19 45.82 8.72 6.15
C ASP A 19 45.63 9.46 4.81
N ALA A 20 46.66 9.46 3.95
CA ALA A 20 46.55 10.02 2.59
C ALA A 20 45.61 9.21 1.68
N CYS A 21 45.44 7.90 1.93
CA CYS A 21 44.43 7.09 1.26
C CYS A 21 43.00 7.44 1.70
N PHE A 22 42.79 7.86 2.96
CA PHE A 22 41.50 8.35 3.43
C PHE A 22 41.18 9.78 2.93
N ALA A 23 42.20 10.61 2.70
CA ALA A 23 42.05 12.00 2.25
C ALA A 23 41.94 12.15 0.72
N SER A 24 42.32 11.14 -0.07
CA SER A 24 42.32 11.21 -1.54
C SER A 24 40.94 11.06 -2.20
N GLY A 25 39.86 10.96 -1.43
CA GLY A 25 38.49 11.18 -1.93
C GLY A 25 38.02 10.29 -3.10
N ILE A 26 38.73 9.19 -3.42
CA ILE A 26 38.35 8.31 -4.53
C ILE A 26 37.33 7.22 -4.13
N CYS A 27 36.92 7.20 -2.86
CA CYS A 27 35.84 6.35 -2.35
C CYS A 27 34.67 7.19 -1.78
N GLY A 28 34.45 8.39 -2.32
CA GLY A 28 33.40 9.32 -1.92
C GLY A 28 32.04 9.10 -2.61
N GLY A 29 31.85 7.98 -3.31
CA GLY A 29 30.56 7.59 -3.85
C GLY A 29 29.98 6.48 -2.99
N GLY A 30 28.96 6.79 -2.19
CA GLY A 30 28.15 5.76 -1.54
C GLY A 30 27.83 4.66 -2.55
N CYS A 31 27.92 3.41 -2.10
CA CYS A 31 27.73 2.24 -2.97
C CYS A 31 26.54 2.51 -3.89
N MET A 32 26.80 2.54 -5.21
CA MET A 32 25.74 2.67 -6.20
C MET A 32 24.70 1.61 -5.85
N PRO A 33 23.41 1.99 -5.67
CA PRO A 33 22.38 1.02 -5.38
C PRO A 33 22.47 -0.07 -6.47
N PRO A 34 22.33 -1.35 -6.10
CA PRO A 34 22.39 -2.43 -7.06
C PRO A 34 21.46 -2.10 -8.23
N PRO A 35 21.91 -2.26 -9.49
CA PRO A 35 21.11 -1.87 -10.64
C PRO A 35 19.74 -2.55 -10.57
N PRO A 36 18.65 -1.83 -10.91
CA PRO A 36 17.34 -2.45 -10.92
C PRO A 36 17.37 -3.66 -11.85
N PRO A 37 16.68 -4.76 -11.50
CA PRO A 37 16.60 -5.92 -12.36
C PRO A 37 16.04 -5.52 -13.73
N VAL A 38 16.84 -5.72 -14.77
CA VAL A 38 16.48 -5.41 -16.15
C VAL A 38 15.81 -6.62 -16.79
N CYS A 39 14.58 -6.44 -17.29
CA CYS A 39 13.88 -7.47 -18.06
C CYS A 39 14.35 -7.45 -19.52
N SER A 40 15.66 -7.56 -19.76
CA SER A 40 16.28 -7.39 -21.08
C SER A 40 15.82 -8.39 -22.15
N GLY A 41 15.22 -9.52 -21.73
CA GLY A 41 14.61 -10.52 -22.61
C GLY A 41 13.09 -10.47 -22.68
N GLY A 42 12.47 -9.41 -22.14
CA GLY A 42 11.02 -9.36 -21.93
C GLY A 42 10.57 -10.25 -20.77
N CYS A 43 9.29 -10.13 -20.44
CA CYS A 43 8.60 -11.05 -19.53
C CYS A 43 7.67 -11.93 -20.36
N GLY A 44 7.54 -13.20 -19.97
CA GLY A 44 6.64 -14.14 -20.68
C GLY A 44 5.19 -13.65 -20.73
N GLY A 45 4.36 -14.30 -21.56
CA GLY A 45 2.94 -13.93 -21.69
C GLY A 45 2.23 -13.88 -20.33
N GLY A 46 1.50 -12.78 -20.07
CA GLY A 46 0.82 -12.56 -18.79
C GLY A 46 1.73 -12.02 -17.67
N TYR A 47 2.96 -11.61 -17.98
CA TYR A 47 3.88 -10.94 -17.05
C TYR A 47 4.31 -9.58 -17.60
N SER A 48 4.53 -8.63 -16.69
CA SER A 48 5.01 -7.27 -16.97
C SER A 48 6.32 -7.03 -16.23
N CYS A 49 7.15 -6.12 -16.76
CA CYS A 49 8.39 -5.73 -16.09
C CYS A 49 8.11 -4.67 -15.02
N GLY A 50 8.67 -4.85 -13.83
CA GLY A 50 8.54 -3.92 -12.71
C GLY A 50 9.85 -3.74 -11.95
N SER A 51 9.80 -3.05 -10.80
CA SER A 51 10.97 -2.65 -10.02
C SER A 51 11.80 -3.83 -9.50
N TYR A 52 11.21 -5.01 -9.38
CA TYR A 52 11.84 -6.22 -8.87
C TYR A 52 11.95 -7.35 -9.92
N GLY A 53 11.75 -7.00 -11.20
CA GLY A 53 11.77 -7.95 -12.32
C GLY A 53 10.38 -8.23 -12.86
N CYS A 54 10.19 -9.43 -13.42
CA CYS A 54 8.90 -9.83 -13.98
C CYS A 54 7.88 -10.15 -12.89
N TYR A 55 6.71 -9.52 -12.96
CA TYR A 55 5.56 -9.79 -12.10
C TYR A 55 4.35 -10.13 -12.95
N ARG A 56 3.38 -10.85 -12.38
CA ARG A 56 2.19 -11.28 -13.10
C ARG A 56 1.32 -10.07 -13.45
N ALA A 57 1.15 -9.81 -14.74
CA ALA A 57 0.27 -8.77 -15.24
C ALA A 57 -1.18 -9.19 -15.00
N ARG A 58 -1.93 -8.43 -14.21
CA ARG A 58 -3.37 -8.62 -14.04
C ARG A 58 -4.10 -7.52 -14.77
N ALA A 59 -5.02 -7.91 -15.65
CA ALA A 59 -5.97 -6.97 -16.20
C ALA A 59 -6.76 -6.35 -15.04
N ARG A 60 -6.69 -5.03 -14.90
CA ARG A 60 -7.59 -4.26 -14.03
C ARG A 60 -8.97 -4.26 -14.68
N GLY A 61 -9.64 -5.41 -14.68
CA GLY A 61 -11.02 -5.50 -15.13
C GLY A 61 -11.93 -4.69 -14.21
N SER A 62 -13.02 -4.11 -14.74
CA SER A 62 -14.10 -3.63 -13.88
C SER A 62 -14.64 -4.86 -13.14
N LYS A 63 -14.39 -4.96 -11.84
CA LYS A 63 -14.89 -6.08 -11.04
C LYS A 63 -16.41 -5.91 -10.88
N THR A 64 -17.19 -6.29 -11.88
CA THR A 64 -18.65 -6.48 -11.74
C THR A 64 -18.99 -7.75 -10.95
N LEU A 65 -17.98 -8.57 -10.62
CA LEU A 65 -18.09 -9.69 -9.69
C LEU A 65 -17.52 -9.28 -8.33
N ALA A 66 -18.41 -8.83 -7.44
CA ALA A 66 -18.21 -8.58 -6.01
C ALA A 66 -16.88 -7.90 -5.61
N PHE A 67 -16.89 -6.56 -5.57
CA PHE A 67 -15.93 -5.82 -4.74
C PHE A 67 -16.15 -6.17 -3.27
N LYS A 68 -15.50 -7.24 -2.81
CA LYS A 68 -15.45 -7.59 -1.38
C LYS A 68 -14.81 -6.42 -0.66
N LYS A 69 -15.57 -5.76 0.22
CA LYS A 69 -15.09 -4.59 0.98
C LYS A 69 -13.91 -5.03 1.83
N ASP A 70 -12.95 -4.14 2.06
CA ASP A 70 -11.76 -4.47 2.84
C ASP A 70 -12.10 -5.03 4.23
N THR A 71 -13.23 -4.62 4.82
CA THR A 71 -13.77 -5.15 6.09
C THR A 71 -14.13 -6.64 6.04
N GLU A 72 -14.53 -7.17 4.88
CA GLU A 72 -14.95 -8.57 4.74
C GLU A 72 -13.77 -9.51 4.46
N MET A 73 -12.62 -8.95 4.10
CA MET A 73 -11.43 -9.73 3.78
C MET A 73 -10.75 -10.25 5.03
N THR A 74 -10.01 -11.35 4.90
CA THR A 74 -9.09 -11.77 5.95
C THR A 74 -7.85 -10.86 5.97
N PRO A 75 -7.12 -10.78 7.11
CA PRO A 75 -5.84 -10.10 7.17
C PRO A 75 -4.85 -10.54 6.08
N ASP A 76 -4.77 -11.84 5.82
CA ASP A 76 -3.90 -12.41 4.78
C ASP A 76 -4.37 -12.04 3.37
N GLU A 77 -5.68 -12.03 3.10
CA GLU A 77 -6.22 -11.57 1.81
C GLU A 77 -5.86 -10.10 1.54
N ARG A 78 -5.95 -9.23 2.56
CA ARG A 78 -5.57 -7.81 2.43
C ARG A 78 -4.07 -7.65 2.18
N PHE A 79 -3.25 -8.39 2.95
CA PHE A 79 -1.80 -8.38 2.80
C PHE A 79 -1.39 -8.84 1.39
N GLN A 80 -1.90 -9.99 0.95
CA GLN A 80 -1.66 -10.55 -0.37
C GLN A 80 -2.07 -9.56 -1.48
N ARG A 81 -3.25 -8.95 -1.38
CA ARG A 81 -3.71 -7.97 -2.37
C ARG A 81 -2.77 -6.77 -2.47
N CYS A 82 -2.31 -6.22 -1.35
CA CYS A 82 -1.38 -5.10 -1.34
C CYS A 82 -0.06 -5.44 -2.06
N CYS A 83 0.46 -6.65 -1.86
CA CYS A 83 1.65 -7.12 -2.57
C CYS A 83 1.44 -7.21 -4.09
N GLU A 84 0.27 -7.67 -4.52
CA GLU A 84 -0.09 -7.77 -5.92
C GLU A 84 -0.25 -6.39 -6.56
N GLU A 85 -0.86 -5.44 -5.85
CA GLU A 85 -1.02 -4.05 -6.31
C GLU A 85 0.31 -3.31 -6.43
N ARG A 86 1.29 -3.68 -5.60
CA ARG A 86 2.68 -3.23 -5.69
C ARG A 86 3.50 -3.96 -6.74
N ASN A 87 2.88 -4.87 -7.51
CA ASN A 87 3.54 -5.60 -8.60
C ASN A 87 4.75 -6.40 -8.12
N LEU A 88 4.66 -7.00 -6.93
CA LEU A 88 5.71 -7.91 -6.45
C LEU A 88 5.74 -9.18 -7.31
N PRO A 89 6.93 -9.75 -7.58
CA PRO A 89 7.06 -10.99 -8.34
C PRO A 89 6.51 -12.17 -7.54
N ASP A 90 6.15 -13.27 -8.23
CA ASP A 90 5.52 -14.44 -7.61
C ASP A 90 6.38 -15.06 -6.48
N SER A 91 7.71 -14.99 -6.60
CA SER A 91 8.65 -15.40 -5.55
C SER A 91 8.40 -14.66 -4.23
N CYS A 92 8.08 -13.37 -4.30
CA CYS A 92 7.74 -12.54 -3.14
C CYS A 92 6.30 -12.74 -2.68
N LEU A 93 5.36 -13.01 -3.60
CA LEU A 93 3.96 -13.29 -3.23
C LEU A 93 3.83 -14.50 -2.30
N SER A 94 4.73 -15.49 -2.42
CA SER A 94 4.80 -16.62 -1.49
C SER A 94 5.06 -16.22 -0.03
N LYS A 95 5.48 -14.97 0.21
CA LYS A 95 5.75 -14.40 1.53
C LYS A 95 4.66 -13.44 2.00
N CYS A 96 3.67 -13.10 1.19
CA CYS A 96 2.63 -12.11 1.49
C CYS A 96 1.45 -12.65 2.32
N SER A 97 1.77 -13.41 3.37
CA SER A 97 0.84 -13.82 4.41
C SER A 97 1.54 -13.74 5.78
N PHE A 98 0.79 -13.51 6.85
CA PHE A 98 1.35 -13.46 8.21
C PHE A 98 1.97 -14.79 8.64
N ARG A 99 1.57 -15.91 8.01
CA ARG A 99 2.16 -17.23 8.26
C ARG A 99 3.49 -17.43 7.54
N SER A 100 3.60 -17.01 6.28
CA SER A 100 4.81 -17.18 5.46
C SER A 100 5.85 -16.09 5.69
N TYR A 101 5.41 -14.90 6.10
CA TYR A 101 6.29 -13.79 6.39
C TYR A 101 6.95 -14.02 7.75
N THR A 102 8.18 -14.54 7.73
CA THR A 102 8.90 -15.01 8.92
C THR A 102 10.32 -14.49 8.91
N LYS A 103 10.98 -14.54 10.08
CA LYS A 103 12.41 -14.22 10.20
C LYS A 103 13.27 -15.01 9.21
N SER A 104 13.01 -16.32 9.07
CA SER A 104 13.78 -17.18 8.17
C SER A 104 13.59 -16.82 6.70
N ALA A 105 12.37 -16.45 6.28
CA ALA A 105 12.11 -15.95 4.93
C ALA A 105 12.90 -14.67 4.65
N LEU A 106 12.90 -13.70 5.57
CA LEU A 106 13.69 -12.47 5.42
C LEU A 106 15.20 -12.72 5.43
N GLN A 107 15.68 -13.64 6.27
CA GLN A 107 17.08 -14.05 6.26
C GLN A 107 17.47 -14.70 4.93
N ALA A 108 16.64 -15.58 4.39
CA ALA A 108 16.88 -16.19 3.08
C ALA A 108 16.92 -15.14 1.95
N MET A 109 16.01 -14.15 1.97
CA MET A 109 16.07 -13.01 1.05
C MET A 109 17.36 -12.22 1.20
N TYR A 110 17.79 -11.96 2.45
CA TYR A 110 19.00 -11.20 2.76
C TYR A 110 20.27 -11.87 2.25
N PHE A 111 20.40 -13.17 2.49
CA PHE A 111 21.54 -13.97 2.01
C PHE A 111 21.41 -14.39 0.55
N LYS A 112 20.41 -13.87 -0.19
CA LYS A 112 20.13 -14.20 -1.59
C LYS A 112 19.92 -15.70 -1.84
N GLN A 113 19.44 -16.41 -0.81
CA GLN A 113 19.02 -17.81 -0.88
C GLN A 113 17.57 -17.94 -1.35
N ASP A 114 16.79 -16.86 -1.26
CA ASP A 114 15.44 -16.76 -1.81
C ASP A 114 15.46 -16.03 -3.17
N SER A 115 14.57 -16.41 -4.08
CA SER A 115 14.41 -15.76 -5.38
C SER A 115 13.71 -14.40 -5.29
N CYS A 116 13.07 -14.08 -4.16
CA CYS A 116 12.56 -12.75 -3.85
C CYS A 116 13.71 -11.84 -3.40
N PRO A 117 14.00 -10.74 -4.11
CA PRO A 117 15.08 -9.84 -3.76
C PRO A 117 14.79 -9.07 -2.45
N MET A 118 15.82 -8.78 -1.65
CA MET A 118 15.64 -8.06 -0.37
C MET A 118 15.00 -6.68 -0.52
N GLN A 119 15.16 -6.02 -1.66
CA GLN A 119 14.57 -4.73 -1.93
C GLN A 119 13.04 -4.77 -1.85
N ALA A 120 12.42 -5.90 -2.18
CA ALA A 120 10.97 -6.09 -2.05
C ALA A 120 10.52 -6.22 -0.57
N ALA A 121 11.42 -6.46 0.38
CA ALA A 121 11.06 -6.62 1.79
C ALA A 121 10.41 -5.37 2.38
N ALA A 122 10.82 -4.17 1.93
CA ALA A 122 10.22 -2.91 2.38
C ALA A 122 8.74 -2.81 1.96
N ASP A 123 8.41 -3.20 0.73
CA ASP A 123 7.03 -3.24 0.24
C ASP A 123 6.20 -4.33 0.93
N ILE A 124 6.78 -5.50 1.17
CA ILE A 124 6.13 -6.59 1.92
C ILE A 124 5.83 -6.12 3.36
N GLN A 125 6.79 -5.51 4.04
CA GLN A 125 6.64 -4.97 5.39
C GLN A 125 5.57 -3.88 5.44
N PHE A 126 5.58 -2.94 4.48
CA PHE A 126 4.55 -1.90 4.35
C PHE A 126 3.15 -2.53 4.22
N CYS A 127 3.02 -3.56 3.37
CA CYS A 127 1.75 -4.25 3.16
C CYS A 127 1.28 -5.02 4.40
N ALA A 128 2.19 -5.68 5.12
CA ALA A 128 1.87 -6.36 6.38
C ALA A 128 1.35 -5.35 7.43
N ALA A 129 2.01 -4.20 7.54
CA ALA A 129 1.66 -3.14 8.48
C ALA A 129 0.47 -2.26 8.02
N GLN A 130 -0.01 -2.45 6.79
CA GLN A 130 -1.07 -1.66 6.14
C GLN A 130 -0.78 -0.16 6.10
N GLY A 131 0.50 0.23 6.03
CA GLY A 131 0.90 1.64 5.95
C GLY A 131 0.63 2.48 7.22
N ARG A 132 0.53 1.84 8.39
CA ARG A 132 0.20 2.49 9.68
C ARG A 132 1.38 2.51 10.64
N ASP A 133 1.23 3.30 11.71
CA ASP A 133 2.17 3.33 12.82
C ASP A 133 1.75 2.34 13.93
N HIS A 134 2.63 1.39 14.24
CA HIS A 134 2.46 0.36 15.27
C HIS A 134 3.41 0.54 16.45
N THR A 135 4.11 1.68 16.54
CA THR A 135 5.16 1.92 17.55
C THR A 135 4.66 1.66 18.98
N ALA A 136 3.46 2.11 19.33
CA ALA A 136 2.87 1.87 20.64
C ALA A 136 2.66 0.38 20.97
N CYS A 137 2.36 -0.47 19.97
CA CYS A 137 2.30 -1.91 20.16
C CYS A 137 3.71 -2.52 20.26
N CYS A 138 4.64 -2.09 19.41
CA CYS A 138 6.01 -2.58 19.40
C CYS A 138 6.77 -2.31 20.71
N VAL A 139 6.56 -1.14 21.32
CA VAL A 139 7.12 -0.79 22.64
C VAL A 139 6.65 -1.80 23.68
N ARG A 140 5.35 -2.11 23.72
CA ARG A 140 4.76 -3.08 24.67
C ARG A 140 5.17 -4.52 24.39
N ASN A 141 5.47 -4.86 23.15
CA ASN A 141 5.88 -6.21 22.72
C ASN A 141 7.41 -6.39 22.65
N SER A 142 8.16 -5.53 23.34
CA SER A 142 9.61 -5.68 23.51
C SER A 142 10.40 -5.71 22.20
N VAL A 143 9.93 -5.03 21.16
CA VAL A 143 10.65 -4.95 19.87
C VAL A 143 11.98 -4.19 20.03
N GLY A 144 12.03 -3.22 20.94
CA GLY A 144 13.23 -2.44 21.24
C GLY A 144 14.24 -3.10 22.18
N THR A 145 14.04 -4.35 22.61
CA THR A 145 14.95 -5.04 23.56
C THR A 145 16.06 -5.83 22.86
N THR A 146 16.30 -5.58 21.58
CA THR A 146 17.37 -6.23 20.81
C THR A 146 18.69 -5.49 21.02
N LEU A 147 19.78 -5.99 20.44
CA LEU A 147 21.07 -5.30 20.44
C LEU A 147 21.00 -3.91 19.75
N ALA A 148 20.10 -3.73 18.79
CA ALA A 148 19.88 -2.46 18.10
C ALA A 148 18.98 -1.48 18.90
N GLY A 149 18.39 -1.92 20.01
CA GLY A 149 17.61 -1.08 20.91
C GLY A 149 16.39 -0.45 20.23
N ASN A 150 16.13 0.81 20.56
CA ASN A 150 15.00 1.58 20.04
C ASN A 150 15.03 1.83 18.52
N LYS A 151 16.18 1.58 17.85
CA LYS A 151 16.25 1.68 16.38
C LYS A 151 15.23 0.77 15.70
N CYS A 152 14.88 -0.35 16.34
CA CYS A 152 13.93 -1.30 15.78
C CYS A 152 12.50 -0.77 15.66
N PHE A 153 12.15 0.31 16.37
CA PHE A 153 10.85 0.96 16.21
C PHE A 153 10.67 1.62 14.84
N THR A 154 11.76 1.85 14.10
CA THR A 154 11.71 2.32 12.72
C THR A 154 10.94 1.37 11.78
N PHE A 155 10.87 0.07 12.13
CA PHE A 155 10.09 -0.92 11.37
C PHE A 155 8.62 -1.01 11.76
N CYS A 156 8.25 -0.35 12.86
CA CYS A 156 6.90 -0.33 13.38
C CYS A 156 6.07 0.82 12.79
N ASP A 157 6.73 1.93 12.45
CA ASP A 157 6.11 3.00 11.69
C ASP A 157 6.27 2.74 10.19
N GLN A 158 5.19 2.35 9.52
CA GLN A 158 5.19 2.07 8.08
C GLN A 158 4.39 3.10 7.29
N ARG A 159 4.17 4.30 7.84
CA ARG A 159 3.52 5.37 7.11
C ARG A 159 4.36 5.79 5.89
N PRO A 160 3.72 6.12 4.75
CA PRO A 160 4.44 6.63 3.58
C PRO A 160 5.32 7.83 3.93
N GLY A 161 6.53 7.89 3.38
CA GLY A 161 7.49 8.97 3.62
C GLY A 161 8.62 8.64 4.60
N ASN A 162 8.49 7.56 5.39
CA ASN A 162 9.56 7.07 6.26
C ASN A 162 10.17 5.77 5.69
N VAL A 163 10.90 5.86 4.58
CA VAL A 163 11.54 4.69 3.95
C VAL A 163 12.87 4.42 4.64
N THR A 164 12.88 3.40 5.49
CA THR A 164 14.09 2.96 6.18
C THR A 164 14.94 2.11 5.25
N GLN A 165 16.20 2.51 5.02
CA GLN A 165 17.14 1.66 4.30
C GLN A 165 17.51 0.46 5.16
N LEU A 166 17.20 -0.73 4.64
CA LEU A 166 17.44 -2.01 5.28
C LEU A 166 18.93 -2.38 5.18
N ASP A 167 19.74 -1.79 6.06
CA ASP A 167 21.17 -2.10 6.17
C ASP A 167 21.47 -3.21 7.21
N LEU A 168 22.74 -3.58 7.32
CA LEU A 168 23.25 -4.59 8.26
C LEU A 168 22.98 -4.26 9.73
N SER A 169 22.89 -2.97 10.10
CA SER A 169 22.71 -2.52 11.49
C SER A 169 21.34 -2.88 12.05
N TYR A 170 20.37 -3.17 11.18
CA TYR A 170 19.02 -3.54 11.55
C TYR A 170 18.79 -5.05 11.65
N LEU A 171 19.78 -5.89 11.33
CA LEU A 171 19.62 -7.35 11.42
C LEU A 171 19.21 -7.82 12.82
N ALA A 172 19.74 -7.18 13.87
CA ALA A 172 19.37 -7.49 15.26
C ALA A 172 17.87 -7.23 15.54
N CYS A 173 17.21 -6.33 14.80
CA CYS A 173 15.77 -6.10 14.96
C CYS A 173 14.93 -7.31 14.55
N TYR A 174 15.43 -8.15 13.64
CA TYR A 174 14.74 -9.36 13.23
C TYR A 174 14.71 -10.46 14.30
N ASP A 175 15.47 -10.34 15.39
CA ASP A 175 15.32 -11.23 16.55
C ASP A 175 13.95 -11.09 17.23
N ARG A 176 13.31 -9.93 17.07
CA ARG A 176 11.96 -9.65 17.56
C ARG A 176 10.93 -9.54 16.42
N PHE A 177 11.24 -10.13 15.27
CA PHE A 177 10.39 -10.03 14.08
C PHE A 177 8.96 -10.57 14.33
N GLU A 178 8.82 -11.70 15.01
CA GLU A 178 7.50 -12.26 15.31
C GLU A 178 6.68 -11.36 16.25
N ASN A 179 7.32 -10.70 17.22
CA ASN A 179 6.66 -9.73 18.09
C ASN A 179 6.16 -8.50 17.32
N MET A 180 6.97 -8.02 16.37
CA MET A 180 6.59 -6.94 15.48
C MET A 180 5.43 -7.35 14.56
N LYS A 181 5.53 -8.51 13.92
CA LYS A 181 4.48 -9.07 13.06
C LYS A 181 3.16 -9.30 13.81
N ALA A 182 3.23 -9.72 15.07
CA ALA A 182 2.04 -9.89 15.91
C ALA A 182 1.26 -8.58 16.07
N CYS A 183 1.94 -7.44 16.22
CA CYS A 183 1.29 -6.12 16.25
C CYS A 183 0.55 -5.82 14.95
N PHE A 184 1.18 -6.11 13.81
CA PHE A 184 0.56 -5.91 12.50
C PHE A 184 -0.69 -6.78 12.33
N TYR A 185 -0.59 -8.06 12.70
CA TYR A 185 -1.70 -9.00 12.61
C TYR A 185 -2.87 -8.63 13.52
N GLN A 186 -2.60 -8.25 14.78
CA GLN A 186 -3.63 -7.81 15.72
C GLN A 186 -4.43 -6.64 15.12
N LYS A 187 -3.73 -5.60 14.67
CA LYS A 187 -4.38 -4.44 14.05
C LYS A 187 -5.12 -4.79 12.77
N ALA A 188 -4.56 -5.69 11.96
CA ALA A 188 -5.23 -6.18 10.76
C ALA A 188 -6.51 -6.94 11.11
N SER A 189 -6.52 -7.72 12.18
CA SER A 189 -7.67 -8.51 12.60
C SER A 189 -8.82 -7.68 13.20
N GLU A 190 -8.50 -6.56 13.86
CA GLU A 190 -9.50 -5.61 14.37
C GLU A 190 -10.42 -5.07 13.26
N VAL A 191 -9.87 -4.83 12.07
CA VAL A 191 -10.62 -4.29 10.91
C VAL A 191 -11.57 -5.31 10.31
N SER A 192 -11.31 -6.61 10.47
CA SER A 192 -12.19 -7.69 10.01
C SER A 192 -13.28 -8.09 11.01
N SER A 193 -13.25 -7.55 12.24
CA SER A 193 -14.36 -7.73 13.17
C SER A 193 -15.39 -6.64 12.88
N PRO A 194 -16.63 -6.98 12.51
CA PRO A 194 -17.69 -5.99 12.40
C PRO A 194 -18.02 -5.52 13.82
N HIS A 195 -17.33 -4.49 14.29
CA HIS A 195 -17.96 -3.61 15.27
C HIS A 195 -19.09 -2.93 14.53
N VAL A 196 -20.31 -3.41 14.76
CA VAL A 196 -21.50 -2.66 14.45
C VAL A 196 -21.43 -1.40 15.31
N SER A 197 -20.93 -0.30 14.74
CA SER A 197 -21.26 1.03 15.25
C SER A 197 -22.71 1.27 14.90
N PHE A 198 -23.61 0.87 15.79
CA PHE A 198 -24.88 1.55 15.94
C PHE A 198 -24.56 2.91 16.55
N ASN A 199 -24.35 3.92 15.71
CA ASN A 199 -24.59 5.31 16.07
C ASN A 199 -24.94 6.05 14.76
N ASN A 200 -26.25 6.12 14.57
CA ASN A 200 -27.06 7.21 14.00
C ASN A 200 -26.65 7.81 12.64
N ASP A 201 -27.55 7.59 11.69
CA ASP A 201 -28.03 8.46 10.62
C ASP A 201 -27.46 9.90 10.55
N GLU A 202 -27.28 10.37 9.31
CA GLU A 202 -26.81 11.69 8.84
C GLU A 202 -25.31 11.83 8.53
N GLU A 203 -24.92 11.48 7.30
CA GLU A 203 -24.18 12.40 6.42
C GLU A 203 -24.20 11.84 4.99
N LEU A 204 -25.19 12.24 4.19
CA LEU A 204 -25.13 12.14 2.74
C LEU A 204 -25.37 13.52 2.17
N GLU A 205 -24.37 14.38 2.29
CA GLU A 205 -24.23 15.53 1.40
C GLU A 205 -22.78 15.64 0.92
N ARG A 206 -22.66 15.94 -0.38
CA ARG A 206 -21.46 16.00 -1.23
C ARG A 206 -21.04 14.61 -1.71
N ASN A 207 -21.13 14.26 -2.99
CA ASN A 207 -20.75 15.04 -4.17
C ASN A 207 -21.49 14.49 -5.41
N GLU A 208 -22.44 15.24 -5.98
CA GLU A 208 -22.88 15.06 -7.37
C GLU A 208 -22.92 16.43 -8.05
N GLU A 209 -21.73 16.95 -8.35
CA GLU A 209 -21.54 18.02 -9.34
C GLU A 209 -20.75 17.41 -10.50
N PHE A 210 -21.41 16.68 -11.40
CA PHE A 210 -20.89 16.52 -12.75
C PHE A 210 -21.96 16.12 -13.79
N ALA A 211 -22.33 17.12 -14.60
CA ALA A 211 -22.75 17.05 -16.00
C ALA A 211 -24.04 16.29 -16.37
N VAL A 212 -25.12 17.05 -16.58
CA VAL A 212 -26.16 16.68 -17.56
C VAL A 212 -26.14 17.70 -18.69
N ALA A 213 -25.61 17.29 -19.83
CA ALA A 213 -25.86 17.94 -21.12
C ALA A 213 -27.18 17.37 -21.67
N GLU A 214 -28.16 18.24 -21.92
CA GLU A 214 -29.42 17.87 -22.56
C GLU A 214 -29.22 17.55 -24.06
N PRO A 215 -29.89 16.53 -24.60
CA PRO A 215 -30.24 16.48 -26.00
C PRO A 215 -31.71 16.86 -26.20
N ALA A 216 -31.94 17.95 -26.93
CA ALA A 216 -33.26 18.32 -27.42
C ALA A 216 -33.75 17.30 -28.47
N PHE A 217 -34.90 16.67 -28.23
CA PHE A 217 -35.67 16.00 -29.28
C PHE A 217 -37.11 16.51 -29.28
N ARG A 218 -37.50 17.09 -30.41
CA ARG A 218 -38.80 17.73 -30.66
C ARG A 218 -39.80 16.67 -31.10
N ALA A 219 -40.95 16.58 -30.42
CA ALA A 219 -42.08 15.74 -30.85
C ALA A 219 -43.22 16.61 -31.46
N PRO A 220 -43.93 16.13 -32.50
CA PRO A 220 -45.06 16.81 -33.15
C PRO A 220 -46.41 16.52 -32.42
N PRO A 221 -47.51 17.25 -32.76
CA PRO A 221 -48.70 17.28 -31.91
C PRO A 221 -49.64 16.12 -32.21
N ARG A 222 -50.32 15.61 -31.17
CA ARG A 222 -51.59 14.90 -31.33
C ARG A 222 -52.59 15.31 -30.27
N ALA A 223 -53.73 15.74 -30.79
CA ALA A 223 -54.96 16.06 -30.10
C ALA A 223 -55.57 14.81 -29.45
N HIS A 224 -56.12 14.97 -28.25
CA HIS A 224 -57.29 14.24 -27.78
C HIS A 224 -58.07 15.13 -26.81
N THR A 225 -59.29 15.45 -27.24
CA THR A 225 -60.36 16.11 -26.50
C THR A 225 -60.91 15.20 -25.40
N LEU A 226 -61.13 15.74 -24.19
CA LEU A 226 -62.06 15.18 -23.19
C LEU A 226 -62.84 16.32 -22.50
N PRO A 227 -64.11 16.10 -22.10
CA PRO A 227 -65.10 17.16 -21.92
C PRO A 227 -65.31 17.65 -20.48
N GLU A 228 -65.64 18.94 -20.44
CA GLU A 228 -66.64 19.70 -19.68
C GLU A 228 -66.97 19.39 -18.19
N ASN A 229 -66.65 20.39 -17.38
CA ASN A 229 -67.08 20.61 -16.00
C ASN A 229 -68.61 20.83 -15.90
N PRO A 230 -69.31 20.21 -14.93
CA PRO A 230 -70.75 20.32 -14.79
C PRO A 230 -71.15 21.36 -13.74
N LEU A 231 -71.02 22.67 -14.00
CA LEU A 231 -71.58 23.70 -13.11
C LEU A 231 -71.80 25.06 -13.81
N LEU A 232 -72.59 25.08 -14.89
CA LEU A 232 -73.09 26.33 -15.49
C LEU A 232 -74.25 26.09 -16.47
N SER A 233 -75.46 25.74 -15.98
CA SER A 233 -76.71 25.86 -16.78
C SER A 233 -78.01 25.76 -15.97
N VAL A 234 -78.06 26.27 -14.73
CA VAL A 234 -79.31 26.30 -13.93
C VAL A 234 -80.06 27.64 -14.06
N GLN A 235 -79.71 28.48 -15.03
CA GLN A 235 -80.30 29.83 -15.13
C GLN A 235 -80.91 30.22 -16.49
N GLN A 236 -81.03 29.28 -17.45
CA GLN A 236 -81.65 29.59 -18.75
C GLN A 236 -82.99 28.90 -19.05
N PHE A 237 -83.55 28.08 -18.14
CA PHE A 237 -84.78 27.31 -18.40
C PHE A 237 -86.03 27.73 -17.60
N LEU A 238 -86.02 28.87 -16.91
CA LEU A 238 -87.23 29.48 -16.33
C LEU A 238 -87.90 30.53 -17.25
N ALA A 239 -87.52 30.60 -18.54
CA ALA A 239 -88.04 31.61 -19.46
C ALA A 239 -88.84 31.07 -20.66
N THR A 240 -89.36 29.83 -20.62
CA THR A 240 -90.13 29.27 -21.75
C THR A 240 -91.39 28.47 -21.41
N THR A 241 -91.88 28.48 -20.16
CA THR A 241 -93.22 27.94 -19.85
C THR A 241 -93.90 28.81 -18.79
N PHE A 242 -95.03 29.45 -19.15
CA PHE A 242 -95.82 30.48 -18.43
C PHE A 242 -95.26 31.92 -18.51
N GLY A 243 -95.86 32.91 -19.17
CA GLY A 243 -97.10 33.01 -19.94
C GLY A 243 -97.36 34.47 -20.39
N GLN A 244 -98.35 34.60 -21.29
CA GLN A 244 -98.93 35.82 -21.89
C GLN A 244 -98.22 36.42 -23.10
#